data_AF-A0A5D2UM04-F1
#
_entry.id   AF-A0A5D2UM04-F1
#
_cell.length_a   1.000
_cell.length_b   1.000
_cell.length_c   1.000
_cell.angle_alpha   90.00
_cell.angle_beta   90.00
_cell.angle_gamma   90.00
#
_symmetry.space_group_name_H-M   'P 1'
#
loop_
_entity.id
_entity.type
_entity.pdbx_description
1 polymer ?
#
loop_
_entity_poly.entity_id
_entity_poly.type
_entity_poly.pdbx_seq_one_letter_code
_entity_poly.pdbx_strand_id
1 'polypeptide(L)'
;MLQAAVAIQAGVCVDIFAVTNEYTDLASLKFLSIESGGSLFLYANTDDSTIPQDMYRMLSRPYAFTCVLRLRTSTEFKPGHSYGQFFPDPQYENVQHIICCDFFATYAYDFDFANNFGFYRY
;
A
#
# COMPACT_ATOMS: atom_id res chain seq x y z
N MET A 1 -12.67 -6.34 7.75
CA MET A 1 -12.66 -4.86 7.61
C MET A 1 -12.47 -4.15 8.94
N LEU A 2 -13.24 -4.41 10.00
CA LEU A 2 -13.07 -3.73 11.30
C LEU A 2 -11.64 -3.83 11.87
N GLN A 3 -11.02 -5.01 11.81
CA GLN A 3 -9.66 -5.23 12.33
C GLN A 3 -8.58 -4.47 11.56
N ALA A 4 -8.75 -4.30 10.25
CA ALA A 4 -7.82 -3.52 9.42
C ALA A 4 -7.90 -2.03 9.81
N ALA A 5 -9.11 -1.49 9.96
CA ALA A 5 -9.30 -0.12 10.43
C ALA A 5 -8.67 0.13 11.82
N VAL A 6 -8.79 -0.83 12.74
CA VAL A 6 -8.15 -0.74 14.07
C VAL A 6 -6.62 -0.74 13.96
N ALA A 7 -6.04 -1.62 13.13
CA ALA A 7 -4.59 -1.66 12.91
C ALA A 7 -4.07 -0.35 12.31
N ILE A 8 -4.78 0.20 11.32
CA ILE A 8 -4.46 1.49 10.69
C ILE A 8 -4.52 2.62 11.72
N GLN A 9 -5.58 2.67 12.53
CA GLN A 9 -5.73 3.68 13.59
C GLN A 9 -4.63 3.57 14.66
N ALA A 10 -4.13 2.36 14.91
CA ALA A 10 -3.00 2.11 15.80
C ALA A 10 -1.63 2.34 15.15
N GLY A 11 -1.56 2.62 13.83
CA GLY A 11 -0.30 2.75 13.10
C GLY A 11 0.47 1.44 12.94
N VAL A 12 -0.23 0.30 12.96
CA VAL A 12 0.38 -1.04 12.95
C VAL A 12 0.32 -1.65 11.55
N CYS A 13 1.47 -2.13 11.08
CA CYS A 13 1.60 -2.94 9.87
C CYS A 13 1.37 -4.42 10.16
N VAL A 14 0.64 -5.13 9.29
CA VAL A 14 0.39 -6.57 9.44
C VAL A 14 0.88 -7.33 8.21
N ASP A 15 1.95 -8.10 8.38
CA ASP A 15 2.42 -9.07 7.39
C ASP A 15 1.84 -10.46 7.69
N ILE A 16 1.32 -11.15 6.66
CA ILE A 16 0.67 -12.46 6.78
C ILE A 16 1.51 -13.50 6.03
N PHE A 17 1.97 -14.52 6.75
CA PHE A 17 2.59 -15.71 6.18
C PHE A 17 1.62 -16.88 6.32
N ALA A 18 0.97 -17.26 5.22
CA ALA A 18 0.03 -18.36 5.18
C ALA A 18 0.72 -19.62 4.66
N VAL A 19 0.76 -20.67 5.47
CA VAL A 19 1.27 -21.99 5.07
C VAL A 19 0.10 -22.96 5.07
N THR A 20 -0.39 -23.31 3.90
CA THR A 20 -1.59 -24.14 3.75
C THR A 20 -1.65 -24.79 2.38
N ASN A 21 -2.03 -26.06 2.35
CA ASN A 21 -2.31 -26.83 1.14
C ASN A 21 -3.81 -26.94 0.84
N GLU A 22 -4.66 -26.38 1.70
CA GLU A 22 -6.11 -26.41 1.59
C GLU A 22 -6.67 -25.01 1.33
N TYR A 23 -7.91 -24.98 0.82
CA TYR A 23 -8.60 -23.71 0.60
C TYR A 23 -8.69 -22.93 1.91
N THR A 24 -8.01 -21.79 1.92
CA THR A 24 -8.03 -20.82 3.01
C THR A 24 -8.44 -19.50 2.39
N ASP A 25 -9.47 -18.84 2.95
CA ASP A 25 -10.05 -17.62 2.41
C ASP A 25 -9.13 -16.39 2.63
N LEU A 26 -7.99 -16.40 1.93
CA LEU A 26 -7.03 -15.30 1.92
C LEU A 26 -7.59 -14.06 1.23
N ALA A 27 -8.63 -14.21 0.39
CA ALA A 27 -9.31 -13.09 -0.22
C ALA A 27 -10.01 -12.20 0.83
N SER A 28 -10.48 -12.79 1.92
CA SER A 28 -11.01 -12.05 3.07
C SER A 28 -9.92 -11.52 4.00
N LEU A 29 -8.81 -12.25 4.16
CA LEU A 29 -7.71 -11.85 5.05
C LEU A 29 -6.80 -10.76 4.44
N LYS A 30 -6.68 -10.68 3.12
CA LYS A 30 -5.79 -9.73 2.44
C LYS A 30 -6.04 -8.27 2.81
N PHE A 31 -7.27 -7.90 3.17
CA PHE A 31 -7.59 -6.52 3.53
C PHE A 31 -6.82 -6.06 4.77
N LEU A 32 -6.50 -6.98 5.69
CA LEU A 32 -5.71 -6.65 6.87
C LEU A 32 -4.27 -6.26 6.50
N SER A 33 -3.62 -7.01 5.61
CA SER A 33 -2.26 -6.70 5.18
C SER A 33 -2.23 -5.52 4.21
N ILE A 34 -3.13 -5.50 3.21
CA ILE A 34 -3.15 -4.46 2.17
C ILE A 34 -3.43 -3.07 2.76
N GLU A 35 -4.42 -2.95 3.64
CA GLU A 35 -4.78 -1.64 4.20
C GLU A 35 -3.77 -1.15 5.25
N SER A 36 -3.05 -2.06 5.92
CA SER A 36 -1.98 -1.72 6.88
C SER A 36 -0.60 -1.50 6.24
N GLY A 37 -0.46 -1.66 4.91
CA GLY A 37 0.82 -1.53 4.21
C GLY A 37 1.76 -2.73 4.38
N GLY A 38 1.21 -3.88 4.78
CA GLY A 38 1.92 -5.15 4.92
C GLY A 38 1.83 -6.04 3.69
N SER A 39 2.51 -7.17 3.78
CA SER A 39 2.65 -8.18 2.72
C SER A 39 1.84 -9.45 3.05
N LEU A 40 1.38 -10.14 2.03
CA LEU A 40 0.75 -11.46 2.18
C LEU A 40 1.55 -12.47 1.36
N PHE A 41 2.09 -13.48 2.02
CA PHE A 41 2.83 -14.57 1.43
C PHE A 41 2.05 -15.87 1.60
N LEU A 42 1.92 -16.65 0.52
CA LEU A 42 1.27 -17.96 0.53
C LEU A 42 2.29 -19.03 0.16
N TYR A 43 2.40 -20.05 1.02
CA TYR A 43 3.24 -21.22 0.86
C TYR A 43 2.36 -22.47 0.90
N ALA A 44 2.53 -23.37 -0.07
CA ALA A 44 1.72 -24.58 -0.16
C ALA A 44 2.06 -25.62 0.92
N ASN A 45 3.31 -25.65 1.37
CA ASN A 45 3.82 -26.55 2.41
C ASN A 45 5.00 -25.88 3.14
N THR A 46 5.52 -26.50 4.19
CA THR A 46 6.74 -26.04 4.89
C THR A 46 8.02 -26.54 4.25
N ASP A 47 8.00 -27.75 3.70
CA ASP A 47 9.22 -28.51 3.36
C ASP A 47 9.94 -27.96 2.14
N ASP A 48 9.21 -27.44 1.15
CA ASP A 48 9.74 -26.78 -0.06
C ASP A 48 9.58 -25.26 -0.02
N SER A 49 9.40 -24.68 1.16
CA SER A 49 9.09 -23.26 1.31
C SER A 49 10.34 -22.39 1.40
N THR A 50 10.26 -21.18 0.83
CA THR A 50 11.28 -20.14 0.97
C THR A 50 11.04 -19.24 2.19
N ILE A 51 10.20 -19.67 3.14
CA ILE A 51 9.79 -18.86 4.29
C ILE A 51 10.99 -18.28 5.04
N PRO A 52 12.03 -19.06 5.41
CA PRO A 52 13.16 -18.50 6.16
C PRO A 52 13.89 -17.41 5.37
N GLN A 53 14.10 -17.61 4.06
CA GLN A 53 14.77 -16.66 3.19
C GLN A 53 13.94 -15.39 3.00
N ASP A 54 12.63 -15.53 2.80
CA ASP A 54 11.71 -14.40 2.61
C ASP A 54 11.54 -13.60 3.91
N MET A 55 11.40 -14.27 5.06
CA MET A 55 11.41 -13.62 6.37
C MET A 55 12.72 -12.87 6.62
N TYR A 56 13.87 -13.48 6.31
CA TYR A 56 15.15 -12.80 6.47
C TYR A 56 15.24 -11.56 5.59
N ARG A 57 14.86 -11.66 4.30
CA ARG A 57 14.83 -10.52 3.37
C ARG A 57 13.88 -9.43 3.86
N MET A 58 12.71 -9.82 4.37
CA MET A 58 11.72 -8.93 4.94
C MET A 58 12.25 -8.20 6.16
N LEU A 59 12.87 -8.89 7.12
CA LEU A 59 13.40 -8.26 8.34
C LEU A 59 14.68 -7.44 8.09
N SER A 60 15.40 -7.75 7.01
CA SER A 60 16.65 -7.06 6.65
C SER A 60 16.44 -5.80 5.83
N ARG A 61 15.27 -5.61 5.20
CA ARG A 61 14.98 -4.39 4.42
C ARG A 61 14.62 -3.22 5.34
N PRO A 62 15.00 -1.98 4.97
CA PRO A 62 14.57 -0.80 5.69
C PRO A 62 13.07 -0.57 5.51
N TYR A 63 12.39 -0.19 6.59
CA TYR A 63 10.99 0.18 6.61
C TYR A 63 10.81 1.61 7.09
N ALA A 64 9.80 2.28 6.53
CA ALA A 64 9.30 3.55 7.02
C ALA A 64 7.85 3.37 7.46
N PHE A 65 7.51 3.96 8.61
CA PHE A 65 6.20 3.84 9.23
C PHE A 65 5.55 5.22 9.38
N THR A 66 4.21 5.27 9.37
CA THR A 66 3.41 6.49 9.57
C THR A 66 3.83 7.62 8.62
N CYS A 67 3.93 7.28 7.33
CA CYS A 67 4.33 8.19 6.28
C CYS A 67 3.13 8.95 5.72
N VAL A 68 3.40 10.15 5.20
CA VAL A 68 2.40 11.00 4.52
C VAL A 68 2.93 11.35 3.14
N LEU A 69 2.10 11.11 2.13
CA LEU A 69 2.40 11.43 0.73
C LEU A 69 1.41 12.50 0.24
N ARG A 70 1.91 13.62 -0.28
CA ARG A 70 1.08 14.65 -0.91
C ARG A 70 1.41 14.77 -2.40
N LEU A 71 0.40 14.55 -3.24
CA LEU A 71 0.52 14.76 -4.67
C LEU A 71 0.21 16.22 -5.01
N ARG A 72 1.10 16.86 -5.77
CA ARG A 72 0.89 18.23 -6.28
C ARG A 72 1.03 18.20 -7.79
N THR A 73 0.05 18.76 -8.48
CA THR A 73 0.04 18.92 -9.93
C THR A 73 0.01 20.39 -10.30
N SER A 74 0.40 20.70 -11.55
CA SER A 74 0.15 22.02 -12.11
C SER A 74 -1.35 22.19 -12.37
N THR A 75 -1.80 23.42 -12.63
CA THR A 75 -3.22 23.77 -12.84
C THR A 75 -3.88 23.07 -14.04
N GLU A 76 -3.06 22.53 -14.94
CA GLU A 76 -3.45 21.87 -16.19
C GLU A 76 -3.73 20.38 -15.98
N PHE A 77 -3.26 19.78 -14.89
CA PHE A 77 -3.46 18.37 -14.57
C PHE A 77 -4.20 18.21 -13.25
N LYS A 78 -5.23 17.37 -13.25
CA LYS A 78 -5.93 16.96 -12.03
C LYS A 78 -5.57 15.52 -11.71
N PRO A 79 -5.23 15.20 -10.46
CA PRO A 79 -5.12 13.81 -10.05
C PRO A 79 -6.51 13.16 -10.15
N GLY A 80 -6.57 12.04 -10.86
CA GLY A 80 -7.77 11.22 -11.01
C GLY A 80 -7.79 10.12 -9.95
N HIS A 81 -7.78 8.87 -10.39
CA HIS A 81 -7.73 7.73 -9.48
C HIS A 81 -6.32 7.50 -8.92
N SER A 82 -6.28 7.00 -7.70
CA SER A 82 -5.05 6.70 -6.97
C SER A 82 -5.05 5.23 -6.57
N TYR A 83 -3.95 4.54 -6.82
CA TYR A 83 -3.81 3.10 -6.61
C TYR A 83 -2.58 2.79 -5.76
N GLY A 84 -2.76 1.93 -4.76
CA GLY A 84 -1.70 1.46 -3.89
C GLY A 84 -2.21 1.18 -2.49
N GLN A 85 -1.27 0.88 -1.58
CA GLN A 85 -1.54 0.60 -0.18
C GLN A 85 -1.46 1.88 0.65
N PHE A 86 -2.52 2.68 0.61
CA PHE A 86 -2.68 3.90 1.41
C PHE A 86 -4.17 4.22 1.59
N PHE A 87 -4.46 5.19 2.43
CA PHE A 87 -5.80 5.75 2.59
C PHE A 87 -5.78 7.28 2.52
N PRO A 88 -6.85 7.90 2.00
CA PRO A 88 -6.94 9.35 1.86
C PRO A 88 -7.04 10.04 3.22
N ASP A 89 -6.42 11.22 3.31
CA ASP A 89 -6.57 12.10 4.45
C ASP A 89 -7.99 12.67 4.50
N PRO A 90 -8.68 12.64 5.66
CA PRO A 90 -10.06 13.12 5.78
C PRO A 90 -10.19 14.65 5.74
N GLN A 91 -9.10 15.39 5.96
CA GLN A 91 -9.08 16.85 6.05
C GLN A 91 -8.46 17.51 4.82
N TYR A 92 -7.46 16.87 4.20
CA TYR A 92 -6.67 17.46 3.13
C TYR A 92 -6.81 16.69 1.81
N GLU A 93 -7.20 17.41 0.76
CA GLU A 93 -7.22 16.86 -0.60
C GLU A 93 -5.81 16.52 -1.09
N ASN A 94 -5.69 15.44 -1.89
CA ASN A 94 -4.44 14.97 -2.48
C ASN A 94 -3.35 14.59 -1.46
N VAL A 95 -3.75 14.28 -0.22
CA VAL A 95 -2.88 13.76 0.83
C VAL A 95 -3.30 12.32 1.13
N GLN A 96 -2.31 11.43 1.20
CA GLN A 96 -2.48 10.02 1.48
C GLN A 96 -1.63 9.64 2.68
N HIS A 97 -2.19 8.79 3.54
CA HIS A 97 -1.51 8.19 4.69
C HIS A 97 -1.05 6.79 4.34
N ILE A 98 0.21 6.52 4.63
CA ILE A 98 0.89 5.26 4.39
C ILE A 98 1.35 4.74 5.75
N ILE A 99 0.72 3.67 6.25
CA ILE A 99 1.08 3.11 7.57
C ILE A 99 2.49 2.52 7.54
N CYS A 100 2.81 1.80 6.47
CA CYS A 100 4.09 1.16 6.28
C CYS A 100 4.46 1.17 4.80
N CYS A 101 5.72 1.45 4.50
CA CYS A 101 6.28 1.26 3.18
C CYS A 101 7.75 0.83 3.27
N ASP A 102 8.17 0.13 2.23
CA ASP A 102 9.56 -0.21 2.00
C ASP A 102 10.03 0.41 0.67
N PHE A 103 11.24 0.08 0.26
CA PHE A 103 11.81 0.56 -1.00
C PHE A 103 11.10 0.02 -2.26
N PHE A 104 10.28 -1.02 -2.12
CA PHE A 104 9.58 -1.68 -3.22
C PHE A 104 8.11 -1.24 -3.32
N ALA A 105 7.61 -0.47 -2.36
CA ALA A 105 6.28 0.10 -2.37
C ALA A 105 6.11 1.03 -3.58
N THR A 106 5.09 0.73 -4.39
CA THR A 106 4.77 1.48 -5.61
C THR A 106 3.37 2.05 -5.49
N TYR A 107 3.24 3.32 -5.86
CA TYR A 107 1.97 4.06 -5.86
C TYR A 107 1.73 4.61 -7.27
N ALA A 108 0.54 4.38 -7.80
CA ALA A 108 0.16 4.83 -9.13
C ALA A 108 -0.97 5.86 -9.04
N TYR A 109 -0.92 6.84 -9.93
CA TYR A 109 -1.92 7.91 -10.02
C TYR A 109 -2.27 8.13 -11.48
N ASP A 110 -3.56 8.17 -11.77
CA ASP A 110 -4.07 8.66 -13.04
C ASP A 110 -4.07 10.19 -13.01
N PHE A 111 -3.82 10.79 -14.16
CA PHE A 111 -3.90 12.24 -14.33
C PHE A 111 -4.86 12.58 -15.46
N ASP A 112 -5.81 13.43 -15.14
CA ASP A 112 -6.75 13.98 -16.10
C ASP A 112 -6.27 15.35 -16.55
N PHE A 113 -6.28 15.56 -17.86
CA PHE A 113 -5.97 16.86 -18.44
C PHE A 113 -7.14 17.81 -18.26
N ALA A 114 -6.92 18.92 -17.57
CA ALA A 114 -7.96 19.88 -17.20
C ALA A 114 -8.07 21.06 -18.18
N ASN A 115 -6.95 21.61 -18.64
CA ASN A 115 -6.91 22.76 -19.56
C ASN A 115 -5.51 22.96 -20.13
N ASN A 116 -5.40 23.78 -21.18
CA ASN A 116 -4.13 24.10 -21.83
C ASN A 116 -3.65 25.55 -21.59
N PHE A 117 -4.20 26.25 -20.59
CA PHE A 117 -3.86 27.66 -20.33
C PHE A 117 -2.36 27.86 -20.09
N GLY A 118 -1.68 26.91 -19.44
CA GLY A 118 -0.24 26.94 -19.21
C GLY A 118 0.64 26.59 -20.42
N PHE A 119 0.06 26.07 -21.51
CA PHE A 119 0.81 25.62 -22.70
C PHE A 119 0.76 26.59 -23.88
N TYR A 120 -0.08 27.63 -23.81
CA TYR A 120 -0.14 28.69 -24.81
C TYR A 120 0.93 29.76 -24.56
N ARG A 121 2.18 29.46 -24.91
CA ARG A 121 3.21 30.47 -25.13
C ARG A 121 3.96 30.18 -26.43
N TYR A 122 3.32 30.57 -27.53
CA TYR A 122 3.94 31.06 -28.77
C TYR A 122 3.01 32.10 -29.39
#